data_AF-A0A1V5QGZ0-F1
#
_entry.id   AF-A0A1V5QGZ0-F1
#
_cell.length_a   1.000
_cell.length_b   1.000
_cell.length_c   1.000
_cell.angle_alpha   90.00
_cell.angle_beta   90.00
_cell.angle_gamma   90.00
#
_symmetry.space_group_name_H-M   'P 1'
#
loop_
_entity.id
_entity.type
_entity.pdbx_description
1 polymer ?
#
loop_
_entity_poly.entity_id
_entity_poly.type
_entity_poly.pdbx_seq_one_letter_code
_entity_poly.pdbx_strand_id
1 'polypeptide(L)'
;MKPGAPWKRTILLPAFVVLALVQLAVPANMILHREMTIRHGKEYKLRAQPVDPYDAFRGRYVRLNFDVAEAPPPTSDPLKRQQKAYAVLESDSEGFATVASVSLTPPDTDNYLAVRLNPHAQRQPREAPKTDIVWPFERYYMEESAAPEAERMYRERIRTSSVHITFRVLRGTGVITGLYLDDKPIEAALSTP
;
A
#
# COMPACT_ATOMS: atom_id res chain seq x y z
N MET A 1 3.79 33.59 46.03
CA MET A 1 3.52 32.40 45.20
C MET A 1 2.80 31.36 46.06
N LYS A 2 1.52 31.05 45.79
CA LYS A 2 0.81 30.00 46.53
C LYS A 2 1.37 28.63 46.12
N PRO A 3 1.78 27.76 47.06
CA PRO A 3 2.18 26.39 46.71
C PRO A 3 0.96 25.68 46.11
N GLY A 4 1.10 25.20 44.87
CA GLY A 4 0.04 24.45 44.21
C GLY A 4 -0.34 23.22 45.02
N ALA A 5 -1.63 23.04 45.31
CA ALA A 5 -2.14 21.97 46.17
C ALA A 5 -1.61 20.57 45.74
N PRO A 6 -1.10 19.75 46.69
CA PRO A 6 -0.42 18.49 46.41
C PRO A 6 -1.29 17.45 45.67
N TRP A 7 -2.61 17.58 45.77
CA TRP A 7 -3.57 16.70 45.10
C TRP A 7 -3.52 16.82 43.57
N LYS A 8 -3.18 18.00 43.02
CA LYS A 8 -3.11 18.20 41.56
C LYS A 8 -2.03 17.32 40.95
N ARG A 9 -0.84 17.24 41.59
CA ARG A 9 0.28 16.43 41.10
C ARG A 9 -0.04 14.93 41.10
N THR A 10 -0.80 14.47 42.09
CA THR A 10 -1.17 13.05 42.26
C THR A 10 -2.19 12.59 41.21
N ILE A 11 -3.03 13.48 40.68
CA ILE A 11 -3.98 13.19 39.59
C ILE A 11 -3.35 13.45 38.21
N LEU A 12 -2.43 14.41 38.12
CA LEU A 12 -1.74 14.74 36.88
C LEU A 12 -0.86 13.58 36.38
N LEU A 13 -0.18 12.85 37.28
CA LEU A 13 0.66 11.71 36.89
C LEU A 13 -0.14 10.55 36.23
N PRO A 14 -1.23 10.01 36.84
CA PRO A 14 -2.03 8.98 36.18
C PRO A 14 -2.73 9.49 34.92
N ALA A 15 -3.21 10.74 34.92
CA ALA A 15 -3.79 11.34 33.70
C ALA A 15 -2.74 11.43 32.56
N PHE A 16 -1.50 11.80 32.88
CA PHE A 16 -0.39 11.82 31.94
C PHE A 16 -0.06 10.42 31.41
N VAL A 17 -0.01 9.41 32.27
CA VAL A 17 0.21 8.01 31.87
C VAL A 17 -0.88 7.52 30.93
N VAL A 18 -2.15 7.79 31.25
CA VAL A 18 -3.29 7.43 30.37
C VAL A 18 -3.15 8.11 29.01
N LEU A 19 -2.84 9.41 28.98
CA LEU A 19 -2.62 10.14 27.73
C LEU A 19 -1.47 9.53 26.92
N ALA A 20 -0.34 9.21 27.55
CA ALA A 20 0.80 8.58 26.90
C ALA A 20 0.42 7.20 26.32
N LEU A 21 -0.35 6.39 27.06
CA LEU A 21 -0.84 5.09 26.57
C LEU A 21 -1.76 5.24 25.36
N VAL A 22 -2.68 6.21 25.38
CA VAL A 22 -3.56 6.49 24.23
C VAL A 22 -2.74 6.94 23.02
N GLN A 23 -1.72 7.77 23.23
CA GLN A 23 -0.81 8.20 22.16
C GLN A 23 0.00 7.04 21.58
N LEU A 24 0.44 6.08 22.40
CA LEU A 24 1.18 4.89 21.96
C LEU A 24 0.27 3.83 21.32
N ALA A 25 -1.02 3.79 21.67
CA ALA A 25 -1.95 2.80 21.14
C ALA A 25 -2.11 2.90 19.61
N VAL A 26 -2.11 4.11 19.06
CA VAL A 26 -2.25 4.33 17.61
C VAL A 26 -1.08 3.73 16.81
N PRO A 27 0.20 4.11 17.03
CA PRO A 27 1.32 3.52 16.30
C PRO A 27 1.50 2.03 16.61
N ALA A 28 1.25 1.58 17.85
CA ALA A 28 1.27 0.16 18.19
C ALA A 28 0.25 -0.62 17.35
N ASN A 29 -0.97 -0.11 17.23
CA ASN A 29 -2.00 -0.72 16.40
C ASN A 29 -1.61 -0.77 14.92
N MET A 30 -1.00 0.29 14.38
CA MET A 30 -0.49 0.32 13.01
C MET A 30 0.58 -0.75 12.77
N ILE A 31 1.52 -0.91 13.70
CA ILE A 31 2.58 -1.93 13.63
C ILE A 31 1.97 -3.33 13.66
N LEU A 32 1.03 -3.58 14.58
CA LEU A 32 0.37 -4.88 14.70
C LEU A 32 -0.40 -5.26 13.43
N HIS A 33 -1.14 -4.33 12.83
CA HIS A 33 -1.85 -4.59 11.57
C HIS A 33 -0.87 -4.93 10.44
N ARG A 34 0.25 -4.19 10.35
CA ARG A 34 1.29 -4.44 9.35
C ARG A 34 1.93 -5.81 9.54
N GLU A 35 2.30 -6.16 10.77
CA GLU A 35 2.93 -7.45 11.09
C GLU A 35 1.97 -8.61 10.85
N MET A 36 0.69 -8.46 11.25
CA MET A 36 -0.33 -9.48 10.96
C MET A 36 -0.51 -9.68 9.45
N THR A 37 -0.50 -8.60 8.67
CA THR A 37 -0.60 -8.67 7.21
C THR A 37 0.61 -9.39 6.60
N ILE A 38 1.82 -9.09 7.09
CA ILE A 38 3.02 -9.79 6.64
C ILE A 38 2.94 -11.28 6.99
N ARG A 39 2.50 -11.65 8.20
CA ARG A 39 2.50 -13.06 8.63
C ARG A 39 1.35 -13.90 8.09
N HIS A 40 0.15 -13.34 8.04
CA HIS A 40 -1.09 -14.08 7.79
C HIS A 40 -1.86 -13.57 6.56
N GLY A 41 -1.42 -12.48 5.94
CA GLY A 41 -2.08 -11.95 4.75
C GLY A 41 -1.86 -12.83 3.54
N LYS A 42 -2.84 -12.85 2.64
CA LYS A 42 -2.72 -13.54 1.36
C LYS A 42 -1.79 -12.76 0.44
N GLU A 43 -0.88 -13.46 -0.22
CA GLU A 43 0.11 -12.89 -1.14
C GLU A 43 -0.45 -12.76 -2.56
N TYR A 44 -0.12 -11.65 -3.22
CA TYR A 44 -0.50 -11.31 -4.57
C TYR A 44 0.67 -10.67 -5.31
N LYS A 45 0.67 -10.76 -6.65
CA LYS A 45 1.59 -10.01 -7.51
C LYS A 45 0.91 -8.80 -8.14
N LEU A 46 1.63 -7.72 -8.37
CA LEU A 46 1.13 -6.56 -9.12
C LEU A 46 2.19 -6.06 -10.09
N ARG A 47 1.83 -5.92 -11.37
CA ARG A 47 2.75 -5.43 -12.41
C ARG A 47 3.03 -3.95 -12.20
N ALA A 48 4.29 -3.58 -12.07
CA ALA A 48 4.69 -2.20 -11.94
C ALA A 48 5.08 -1.65 -13.32
N GLN A 49 4.65 -0.43 -13.62
CA GLN A 49 5.06 0.30 -14.79
C GLN A 49 6.45 0.94 -14.61
N PRO A 50 7.16 1.21 -15.72
CA PRO A 50 8.35 2.02 -15.71
C PRO A 50 8.12 3.40 -15.11
N VAL A 51 8.90 3.75 -14.09
CA VAL A 51 8.94 5.12 -13.54
C VAL A 51 10.37 5.60 -13.55
N ASP A 52 10.58 6.84 -13.97
CA ASP A 52 11.87 7.51 -13.86
C ASP A 52 12.18 7.80 -12.36
N PRO A 53 13.25 7.21 -11.77
CA PRO A 53 13.54 7.40 -10.35
C PRO A 53 14.47 8.59 -10.12
N TYR A 54 14.00 9.61 -9.38
CA TYR A 54 14.86 10.48 -8.55
C TYR A 54 14.11 11.39 -7.55
N ASP A 55 14.53 11.40 -6.28
CA ASP A 55 14.49 12.57 -5.37
C ASP A 55 15.62 12.43 -4.33
N ALA A 56 16.64 13.30 -4.40
CA ALA A 56 17.91 13.20 -3.69
C ALA A 56 17.83 13.38 -2.16
N PHE A 57 16.66 13.76 -1.61
CA PHE A 57 16.57 14.26 -0.24
C PHE A 57 15.69 13.42 0.70
N ARG A 58 15.17 12.26 0.27
CA ARG A 58 14.13 11.52 1.02
C ARG A 58 14.46 10.07 1.39
N GLY A 59 15.74 9.69 1.32
CA GLY A 59 16.19 8.30 1.45
C GLY A 59 16.00 7.53 0.14
N ARG A 60 16.76 6.43 -0.05
CA ARG A 60 16.74 5.67 -1.31
C ARG A 60 15.54 4.72 -1.35
N TYR A 61 14.62 4.96 -2.27
CA TYR A 61 13.44 4.12 -2.53
C TYR A 61 13.22 3.99 -4.03
N VAL A 62 12.65 2.86 -4.46
CA VAL A 62 12.20 2.71 -5.85
C VAL A 62 10.75 3.18 -5.93
N ARG A 63 10.50 4.19 -6.78
CA ARG A 63 9.14 4.66 -7.05
C ARG A 63 8.43 3.64 -7.92
N LEU A 64 7.25 3.23 -7.48
CA LEU A 64 6.40 2.28 -8.17
C LEU A 64 5.24 3.04 -8.79
N ASN A 65 4.93 2.74 -10.05
CA ASN A 65 3.67 3.13 -10.67
C ASN A 65 2.97 1.86 -11.11
N PHE A 66 1.65 1.89 -11.12
CA PHE A 66 0.83 0.74 -11.41
C PHE A 66 -0.18 1.13 -12.46
N ASP A 67 -0.54 0.17 -13.32
CA ASP A 67 -1.69 0.36 -14.21
C ASP A 67 -2.92 0.67 -13.38
N VAL A 68 -3.72 1.62 -13.89
CA VAL A 68 -5.04 1.89 -13.34
C VAL A 68 -5.87 0.62 -13.54
N ALA A 69 -6.26 -0.01 -12.44
CA ALA A 69 -7.16 -1.14 -12.51
C ALA A 69 -8.60 -0.63 -12.64
N GLU A 70 -9.31 -1.14 -13.64
CA GLU A 70 -10.71 -0.82 -13.85
C GLU A 70 -11.60 -1.83 -13.14
N ALA A 71 -12.63 -1.37 -12.45
CA ALA A 71 -13.64 -2.22 -11.85
C ALA A 71 -15.05 -1.67 -12.06
N PRO A 72 -16.10 -2.50 -11.97
CA PRO A 72 -17.47 -2.01 -11.91
C PRO A 72 -17.62 -1.02 -10.74
N PRO A 73 -18.34 0.10 -10.93
CA PRO A 73 -18.56 1.07 -9.87
C PRO A 73 -19.37 0.45 -8.73
N PRO A 74 -19.14 0.86 -7.48
CA PRO A 74 -20.00 0.47 -6.37
C PRO A 74 -21.42 1.01 -6.59
N THR A 75 -22.43 0.30 -6.06
CA THR A 75 -23.87 0.52 -6.33
C THR A 75 -24.43 1.88 -5.90
N SER A 76 -23.68 2.73 -5.18
CA SER A 76 -24.21 3.95 -4.57
C SER A 76 -23.61 5.23 -5.16
N ASP A 77 -24.50 6.15 -5.58
CA ASP A 77 -24.30 7.59 -5.84
C ASP A 77 -23.14 7.98 -6.79
N PRO A 78 -23.09 9.21 -7.33
CA PRO A 78 -21.97 9.62 -8.15
C PRO A 78 -20.67 9.54 -7.35
N LEU A 79 -19.73 8.74 -7.85
CA LEU A 79 -18.45 8.53 -7.21
C LEU A 79 -17.68 9.85 -7.09
N LYS A 80 -17.11 10.12 -5.90
CA LYS A 80 -16.22 11.26 -5.69
C LYS A 80 -14.78 10.87 -6.07
N ARG A 81 -14.00 11.83 -6.57
CA ARG A 81 -12.56 11.62 -6.76
C ARG A 81 -11.89 11.27 -5.43
N GLN A 82 -10.95 10.33 -5.47
CA GLN A 82 -10.23 9.83 -4.31
C GLN A 82 -11.16 9.31 -3.19
N GLN A 83 -12.32 8.77 -3.56
CA GLN A 83 -13.22 8.18 -2.57
C GLN A 83 -12.61 6.90 -2.00
N LYS A 84 -12.62 6.76 -0.67
CA LYS A 84 -12.15 5.53 -0.02
C LYS A 84 -13.12 4.39 -0.34
N ALA A 85 -12.57 3.26 -0.74
CA ALA A 85 -13.29 2.02 -0.98
C ALA A 85 -12.45 0.81 -0.59
N TYR A 86 -13.03 -0.37 -0.75
CA TYR A 86 -12.42 -1.65 -0.46
C TYR A 86 -12.53 -2.54 -1.70
N ALA A 87 -11.39 -2.99 -2.21
CA ALA A 87 -11.31 -3.88 -3.36
C ALA A 87 -11.06 -5.31 -2.88
N VAL A 88 -11.94 -6.24 -3.26
CA VAL A 88 -11.71 -7.67 -3.05
C VAL A 88 -10.79 -8.16 -4.17
N LEU A 89 -9.71 -8.83 -3.80
CA LEU A 89 -8.68 -9.26 -4.73
C LEU A 89 -8.71 -10.77 -4.95
N GLU A 90 -8.63 -11.15 -6.21
CA GLU A 90 -8.40 -12.51 -6.66
C GLU A 90 -7.01 -12.62 -7.31
N SER A 91 -6.59 -13.85 -7.57
CA SER A 91 -5.31 -14.14 -8.22
C SER A 91 -5.61 -14.79 -9.56
N ASP A 92 -4.98 -14.32 -10.62
CA ASP A 92 -4.98 -15.04 -11.89
C ASP A 92 -4.10 -16.30 -11.85
N SER A 93 -3.97 -16.99 -12.98
CA SER A 93 -3.17 -18.22 -13.10
C SER A 93 -1.67 -18.00 -12.85
N GLU A 94 -1.17 -16.77 -12.96
CA GLU A 94 0.24 -16.40 -12.75
C GLU A 94 0.49 -15.79 -11.36
N GLY A 95 -0.59 -15.61 -10.58
CA GLY A 95 -0.58 -15.04 -9.23
C GLY A 95 -0.73 -13.52 -9.18
N PHE A 96 -1.04 -12.85 -10.29
CA PHE A 96 -1.30 -11.41 -10.30
C PHE A 96 -2.68 -11.07 -9.76
N ALA A 97 -2.74 -9.96 -9.02
CA ALA A 97 -3.96 -9.45 -8.43
C ALA A 97 -4.93 -8.99 -9.51
N THR A 98 -6.13 -9.54 -9.49
CA THR A 98 -7.29 -9.06 -10.23
C THR A 98 -8.32 -8.53 -9.25
N VAL A 99 -9.07 -7.51 -9.66
CA VAL A 99 -10.12 -6.93 -8.80
C VAL A 99 -11.43 -7.64 -9.09
N ALA A 100 -11.91 -8.42 -8.11
CA ALA A 100 -13.16 -9.15 -8.24
C ALA A 100 -14.37 -8.25 -8.01
N SER A 101 -14.30 -7.36 -7.02
CA SER A 101 -15.36 -6.41 -6.71
C SER A 101 -14.85 -5.23 -5.89
N VAL A 102 -15.64 -4.16 -5.84
CA VAL A 102 -15.35 -2.95 -5.06
C VAL A 102 -16.58 -2.53 -4.27
N SER A 103 -16.39 -2.20 -3.00
CA SER A 103 -17.44 -1.76 -2.09
C SER A 103 -17.03 -0.50 -1.31
N LEU A 104 -18.00 0.31 -0.90
CA LEU A 104 -17.73 1.48 -0.04
C LEU A 104 -17.64 1.10 1.45
N THR A 105 -18.14 -0.07 1.82
CA THR A 105 -18.04 -0.66 3.15
C THR A 105 -17.10 -1.86 3.14
N PRO A 106 -16.42 -2.18 4.25
CA PRO A 106 -15.60 -3.39 4.32
C PRO A 106 -16.43 -4.63 3.97
N PRO A 107 -15.95 -5.49 3.06
CA PRO A 107 -16.63 -6.73 2.68
C PRO A 107 -16.44 -7.82 3.74
N ASP A 108 -17.29 -8.85 3.71
CA ASP A 108 -17.22 -10.01 4.62
C ASP A 108 -16.20 -11.05 4.13
N THR A 109 -14.94 -10.61 4.05
CA THR A 109 -13.78 -11.44 3.70
C THR A 109 -12.54 -10.83 4.29
N ASP A 110 -11.48 -11.61 4.47
CA ASP A 110 -10.19 -11.09 4.94
C ASP A 110 -9.31 -10.58 3.78
N ASN A 111 -9.63 -10.94 2.54
CA ASN A 111 -8.83 -10.70 1.34
C ASN A 111 -9.26 -9.44 0.57
N TYR A 112 -9.42 -8.32 1.28
CA TYR A 112 -9.68 -7.02 0.67
C TYR A 112 -8.60 -6.01 0.97
N LEU A 113 -8.39 -5.08 0.03
CA LEU A 113 -7.44 -3.98 0.13
C LEU A 113 -8.21 -2.65 0.21
N ALA A 114 -7.83 -1.77 1.14
CA ALA A 114 -8.34 -0.41 1.15
C ALA A 114 -7.69 0.38 -0.01
N VAL A 115 -8.51 0.93 -0.89
CA VAL A 115 -8.08 1.66 -2.10
C VAL A 115 -8.77 3.01 -2.21
N ARG A 116 -8.33 3.80 -3.19
CA ARG A 116 -9.00 5.04 -3.59
C ARG A 116 -9.59 4.86 -4.97
N LEU A 117 -10.79 5.38 -5.19
CA LEU A 117 -11.46 5.34 -6.49
C LEU A 117 -11.47 6.71 -7.14
N ASN A 118 -11.37 6.74 -8.46
CA ASN A 118 -11.65 7.90 -9.29
C ASN A 118 -12.77 7.57 -10.29
N PRO A 119 -13.67 8.53 -10.61
CA PRO A 119 -14.63 8.36 -11.69
C PRO A 119 -13.90 8.11 -13.01
N HIS A 120 -14.31 7.06 -13.73
CA HIS A 120 -13.83 6.81 -15.07
C HIS A 120 -14.62 7.65 -16.07
N ALA A 121 -13.93 8.32 -16.99
CA ALA A 121 -14.59 9.07 -18.05
C ALA A 121 -15.20 8.09 -19.07
N GLN A 122 -16.53 7.94 -19.07
CA GLN A 122 -17.21 7.07 -20.01
C GLN A 122 -17.06 7.61 -21.44
N ARG A 123 -16.28 6.91 -22.27
CA ARG A 123 -15.98 7.35 -23.65
C ARG A 123 -17.10 7.03 -24.62
N GLN A 124 -17.87 5.96 -24.38
CA GLN A 124 -18.96 5.53 -25.23
C GLN A 124 -20.23 5.25 -24.41
N PRO A 125 -21.42 5.71 -24.86
CA PRO A 125 -22.68 5.52 -24.13
C PRO A 125 -23.10 4.06 -23.90
N ARG A 126 -22.54 3.11 -24.67
CA ARG A 126 -22.87 1.67 -24.60
C ARG A 126 -21.91 0.85 -23.73
N GLU A 127 -20.81 1.43 -23.27
CA GLU A 127 -19.87 0.72 -22.40
C GLU A 127 -20.46 0.64 -20.98
N ALA A 128 -20.27 -0.50 -20.32
CA ALA A 128 -20.61 -0.62 -18.91
C ALA A 128 -19.86 0.45 -18.11
N PRO A 129 -20.49 1.08 -17.10
CA PRO A 129 -19.81 2.08 -16.30
C PRO A 129 -18.63 1.42 -15.56
N LYS A 130 -17.52 2.13 -15.47
CA LYS A 130 -16.29 1.67 -14.84
C LYS A 130 -15.80 2.68 -13.81
N THR A 131 -14.88 2.24 -12.97
CA THR A 131 -14.19 3.08 -12.01
C THR A 131 -12.71 2.76 -12.00
N ASP A 132 -11.92 3.80 -11.79
CA ASP A 132 -10.47 3.71 -11.75
C ASP A 132 -10.01 3.47 -10.32
N ILE A 133 -9.25 2.41 -10.11
CA ILE A 133 -8.66 2.08 -8.81
C ILE A 133 -7.25 2.66 -8.73
N VAL A 134 -7.03 3.44 -7.69
CA VAL A 134 -5.71 3.94 -7.30
C VAL A 134 -5.18 3.05 -6.19
N TRP A 135 -4.13 2.30 -6.53
CA TRP A 135 -3.42 1.44 -5.60
C TRP A 135 -2.77 2.25 -4.47
N PRO A 136 -2.76 1.75 -3.22
CA PRO A 136 -2.20 2.46 -2.06
C PRO A 136 -0.67 2.36 -1.99
N PHE A 137 -0.02 1.88 -3.04
CA PHE A 137 1.41 1.62 -3.11
C PHE A 137 2.07 2.60 -4.08
N GLU A 138 3.09 3.32 -3.61
CA GLU A 138 3.83 4.27 -4.45
C GLU A 138 5.35 4.09 -4.35
N ARG A 139 5.84 3.39 -3.31
CA ARG A 139 7.27 3.30 -2.99
C ARG A 139 7.61 1.93 -2.44
N TYR A 140 8.77 1.44 -2.86
CA TYR A 140 9.44 0.29 -2.27
C TYR A 140 10.71 0.75 -1.54
N TYR A 141 10.80 0.45 -0.26
CA TYR A 141 11.95 0.79 0.58
C TYR A 141 12.90 -0.40 0.66
N MET A 142 14.19 -0.13 0.47
CA MET A 142 15.27 -1.12 0.53
C MET A 142 16.45 -0.57 1.33
N GLU A 143 17.45 -1.41 1.58
CA GLU A 143 18.67 -1.04 2.29
C GLU A 143 19.50 -0.01 1.47
N GLU A 144 20.09 0.97 2.16
CA GLU A 144 20.70 2.15 1.53
C GLU A 144 21.96 1.82 0.73
N SER A 145 22.80 0.89 1.21
CA SER A 145 24.02 0.46 0.52
C SER A 145 23.73 -0.29 -0.78
N ALA A 146 22.63 -1.05 -0.82
CA ALA A 146 22.19 -1.81 -1.99
C ALA A 146 21.42 -0.95 -3.01
N ALA A 147 20.82 0.15 -2.58
CA ALA A 147 19.93 0.95 -3.40
C ALA A 147 20.51 1.60 -4.69
N PRO A 148 21.76 2.11 -4.76
CA PRO A 148 22.23 2.79 -5.98
C PRO A 148 22.44 1.81 -7.13
N GLU A 149 22.85 0.57 -6.82
CA GLU A 149 22.95 -0.47 -7.83
C GLU A 149 21.57 -1.00 -8.23
N ALA A 150 20.63 -1.10 -7.28
CA ALA A 150 19.24 -1.48 -7.55
C ALA A 150 18.56 -0.46 -8.49
N GLU A 151 18.75 0.83 -8.21
CA GLU A 151 18.26 1.92 -9.05
C GLU A 151 18.87 1.89 -10.46
N ARG A 152 20.17 1.62 -10.58
CA ARG A 152 20.84 1.48 -11.88
C ARG A 152 20.26 0.31 -12.67
N MET A 153 20.19 -0.88 -12.06
CA MET A 153 19.63 -2.06 -12.70
C MET A 153 18.16 -1.86 -13.09
N TYR A 154 17.36 -1.27 -12.20
CA TYR A 154 15.99 -0.90 -12.49
C TYR A 154 15.95 0.04 -13.70
N ARG A 155 16.67 1.16 -13.68
CA ARG A 155 16.66 2.14 -14.78
C ARG A 155 17.07 1.55 -16.12
N GLU A 156 18.09 0.68 -16.16
CA GLU A 156 18.58 0.06 -17.38
C GLU A 156 17.61 -0.96 -17.95
N ARG A 157 16.95 -1.74 -17.08
CA ARG A 157 16.16 -2.90 -17.48
C ARG A 157 14.65 -2.67 -17.47
N ILE A 158 14.16 -1.62 -16.83
CA ILE A 158 12.71 -1.35 -16.70
C ILE A 158 11.96 -1.28 -18.03
N ARG A 159 12.66 -0.95 -19.12
CA ARG A 159 12.07 -0.89 -20.48
C ARG A 159 12.07 -2.24 -21.21
N THR A 160 12.90 -3.18 -20.80
CA THR A 160 13.12 -4.46 -21.50
C THR A 160 12.77 -5.68 -20.67
N SER A 161 12.60 -5.49 -19.35
CA SER A 161 12.34 -6.54 -18.38
C SER A 161 10.94 -6.40 -17.79
N SER A 162 10.40 -7.52 -17.34
CA SER A 162 9.16 -7.54 -16.57
C SER A 162 9.42 -7.06 -15.14
N VAL A 163 8.61 -6.12 -14.66
CA VAL A 163 8.70 -5.64 -13.28
C VAL A 163 7.39 -5.86 -12.56
N HIS A 164 7.48 -6.50 -11.40
CA HIS A 164 6.33 -6.68 -10.54
C HIS A 164 6.73 -6.61 -9.07
N ILE A 165 5.76 -6.32 -8.23
CA ILE A 165 5.89 -6.46 -6.79
C ILE A 165 5.14 -7.69 -6.31
N THR A 166 5.56 -8.21 -5.17
CA THR A 166 4.71 -9.05 -4.32
C THR A 166 4.22 -8.21 -3.14
N PHE A 167 2.97 -8.42 -2.75
CA PHE A 167 2.38 -7.76 -1.59
C PHE A 167 1.40 -8.69 -0.90
N ARG A 168 1.26 -8.51 0.41
CA ARG A 168 0.29 -9.24 1.24
C ARG A 168 -0.87 -8.37 1.63
N VAL A 169 -2.05 -8.97 1.68
CA VAL A 169 -3.32 -8.28 1.97
C VAL A 169 -4.02 -8.98 3.12
N LEU A 170 -4.46 -8.18 4.09
CA LEU A 170 -5.27 -8.63 5.21
C LEU A 170 -6.15 -7.49 5.71
N ARG A 171 -7.48 -7.68 5.67
CA ARG A 171 -8.49 -6.79 6.27
C ARG A 171 -8.29 -5.31 5.92
N GLY A 172 -8.04 -5.02 4.66
CA GLY A 172 -7.85 -3.66 4.14
C GLY A 172 -6.42 -3.15 4.21
N THR A 173 -5.52 -3.85 4.89
CA THR A 173 -4.09 -3.51 4.94
C THR A 173 -3.36 -4.21 3.81
N GLY A 174 -2.57 -3.46 3.05
CA GLY A 174 -1.67 -3.99 2.03
C GLY A 174 -0.22 -3.68 2.40
N VAL A 175 0.67 -4.66 2.27
CA VAL A 175 2.10 -4.48 2.56
C VAL A 175 2.93 -5.08 1.43
N ILE A 176 3.76 -4.27 0.79
CA ILE A 176 4.73 -4.75 -0.21
C ILE A 176 5.78 -5.60 0.50
N THR A 177 6.02 -6.80 -0.02
CA THR A 177 6.96 -7.79 0.53
C THR A 177 8.19 -8.01 -0.35
N GLY A 178 8.15 -7.60 -1.62
CA GLY A 178 9.31 -7.70 -2.51
C GLY A 178 9.12 -7.02 -3.86
N LEU A 179 10.23 -6.68 -4.50
CA LEU A 179 10.30 -6.12 -5.85
C LEU A 179 11.09 -7.06 -6.75
N TYR A 180 10.53 -7.39 -7.91
CA TYR A 180 11.08 -8.39 -8.81
C TYR A 180 11.29 -7.82 -10.21
N LEU A 181 12.40 -8.24 -10.81
CA LEU A 181 12.82 -7.96 -12.17
C LEU A 181 13.09 -9.29 -12.88
N ASP A 182 12.32 -9.64 -13.90
CA ASP A 182 12.38 -10.93 -14.59
C ASP A 182 12.32 -12.12 -13.61
N ASP A 183 11.33 -12.07 -12.71
CA ASP A 183 11.09 -13.06 -11.63
C ASP A 183 12.25 -13.24 -10.62
N LYS A 184 13.27 -12.37 -10.67
CA LYS A 184 14.34 -12.34 -9.68
C LYS A 184 14.14 -11.19 -8.70
N PRO A 185 14.26 -11.43 -7.38
CA PRO A 185 14.19 -10.35 -6.40
C PRO A 185 15.35 -9.39 -6.66
N ILE A 186 15.06 -8.09 -6.63
CA ILE A 186 16.06 -7.06 -6.94
C ILE A 186 17.26 -7.16 -5.99
N GLU A 187 17.05 -7.61 -4.75
CA GLU A 187 18.08 -7.81 -3.73
C GLU A 187 19.08 -8.92 -4.08
N ALA A 188 18.62 -9.99 -4.74
CA ALA A 188 19.52 -11.08 -5.12
C ALA A 188 20.52 -10.64 -6.20
N ALA A 189 20.12 -9.73 -7.09
CA ALA A 189 21.01 -9.18 -8.10
C ALA A 189 22.10 -8.27 -7.48
N LEU A 190 21.83 -7.68 -6.31
CA LEU A 190 22.76 -6.83 -5.53
C LEU A 190 23.75 -7.64 -4.69
N SER A 191 23.52 -8.95 -4.54
CA SER A 191 24.34 -9.84 -3.72
C SER A 191 25.50 -10.48 -4.51
N THR A 192 25.69 -10.09 -5.78
CA THR A 192 26.75 -10.65 -6.63
C THR A 192 28.03 -9.83 -6.42
N PRO A 193 29.13 -10.42 -5.90
CA PRO A 193 30.37 -9.72 -5.60
C PRO A 193 31.12 -9.23 -6.85
#